data_AF-A0A7C5U4D6-F1
#
_entry.id   AF-A0A7C5U4D6-F1
#
_cell.length_a   1.000
_cell.length_b   1.000
_cell.length_c   1.000
_cell.angle_alpha   90.00
_cell.angle_beta   90.00
_cell.angle_gamma   90.00
#
_symmetry.space_group_name_H-M   'P 1'
#
loop_
_entity.id
_entity.type
_entity.pdbx_description
1 polymer ?
#
loop_
_entity_poly.entity_id
_entity_poly.type
_entity_poly.pdbx_seq_one_letter_code
_entity_poly.pdbx_strand_id
1 'polypeptide(L)'
;MTSSVANNTKRRLKRCERCGKYKRILLNINGMNICRDCIRGLAFYRVFKEGFSDPKLRGDVITVGLDIGNLIYYNPHSHAWCFPLILWIYCKELNIPYHYDLIKKMWKYKVSLDRVMKLYIEEGIFRFEKIENKEIIVEGNVLKDMLKKYGDRPDAFDIIDAWVTGLIISKLHEEADAPDFRSVEAIINVLSKETVDSDGNIIADPYYKVSGYVCRICGGRFPSRDEIRRHLMTIHTIPSDEIMAYVQEESVVIGYLLELQHLINGMRREGVLPERFIEKMEKFAILVHDDAEAPRIVEREGKRYIVVDPAWIRVISRTRIYERELVRGRSLA
;
A
#
# COMPACT_ATOMS: atom_id res chain seq x y z
N MET A 1 24.11 10.82 -47.27
CA MET A 1 23.82 9.57 -46.53
C MET A 1 24.97 9.33 -45.57
N THR A 2 24.91 9.89 -44.37
CA THR A 2 25.90 9.67 -43.30
C THR A 2 25.19 8.94 -42.17
N SER A 3 25.36 7.62 -42.15
CA SER A 3 24.84 6.76 -41.10
C SER A 3 25.62 7.04 -39.80
N SER A 4 24.93 7.56 -38.80
CA SER A 4 25.47 7.63 -37.44
C SER A 4 25.48 6.23 -36.85
N VAL A 5 26.66 5.62 -36.80
CA VAL A 5 26.92 4.37 -36.09
C VAL A 5 26.66 4.62 -34.60
N ALA A 6 25.53 4.11 -34.10
CA ALA A 6 25.21 4.12 -32.69
C ALA A 6 26.23 3.24 -31.94
N ASN A 7 27.14 3.89 -31.22
CA ASN A 7 28.11 3.24 -30.34
C ASN A 7 27.38 2.51 -29.21
N ASN A 8 27.17 1.20 -29.41
CA ASN A 8 26.56 0.30 -28.43
C ASN A 8 27.61 -0.11 -27.39
N THR A 9 28.10 0.85 -26.59
CA THR A 9 28.94 0.54 -25.42
C THR A 9 28.09 -0.25 -24.42
N LYS A 10 28.34 -1.57 -24.32
CA LYS A 10 27.81 -2.45 -23.27
C LYS A 10 28.09 -1.80 -21.91
N ARG A 11 27.11 -1.10 -21.34
CA ARG A 11 27.24 -0.48 -20.01
C ARG A 11 27.60 -1.55 -18.99
N ARG A 12 28.80 -1.47 -18.41
CA ARG A 12 29.25 -2.39 -17.36
C ARG A 12 28.30 -2.31 -16.18
N LEU A 13 27.94 -3.48 -15.64
CA LEU A 13 27.18 -3.57 -14.40
C LEU A 13 28.00 -2.95 -13.26
N LYS A 14 27.35 -2.14 -12.42
CA LYS A 14 27.94 -1.56 -11.21
C LYS A 14 27.18 -2.07 -9.98
N ARG A 15 27.87 -2.22 -8.86
CA ARG A 15 27.26 -2.67 -7.60
C ARG A 15 26.52 -1.49 -6.95
N CYS A 16 25.25 -1.69 -6.59
CA CYS A 16 24.51 -0.75 -5.78
C CYS A 16 25.11 -0.70 -4.38
N GLU A 17 25.45 0.49 -3.88
CA GLU A 17 26.07 0.66 -2.55
C GLU A 17 25.07 0.44 -1.40
N ARG A 18 23.77 0.35 -1.71
CA ARG A 18 22.73 0.00 -0.75
C ARG A 18 22.43 -1.49 -0.74
N CYS A 19 21.75 -2.03 -1.74
CA CYS A 19 21.33 -3.44 -1.74
C CYS A 19 22.44 -4.43 -2.15
N GLY A 20 23.63 -3.95 -2.52
CA GLY A 20 24.74 -4.80 -2.94
C GLY A 20 24.55 -5.54 -4.28
N LYS A 21 23.36 -5.45 -4.91
CA LYS A 21 23.05 -6.08 -6.21
C LYS A 21 23.71 -5.31 -7.37
N TYR A 22 24.11 -6.02 -8.42
CA TYR A 22 24.65 -5.43 -9.63
C TYR A 22 23.54 -4.89 -10.53
N LYS A 23 23.66 -3.62 -10.94
CA LYS A 23 22.64 -2.90 -11.72
C LYS A 23 23.29 -2.14 -12.88
N ARG A 24 22.52 -1.93 -13.95
CA ARG A 24 22.96 -1.17 -15.14
C ARG A 24 22.87 0.34 -14.96
N ILE A 25 21.96 0.78 -14.09
CA ILE A 25 21.67 2.19 -13.82
C ILE A 25 21.73 2.38 -12.31
N LEU A 26 22.62 3.26 -11.89
CA LEU A 26 22.75 3.76 -10.52
C LEU A 26 22.64 5.29 -10.57
N LEU A 27 22.11 5.86 -9.50
CA LEU A 27 21.94 7.29 -9.30
C LEU A 27 22.79 7.68 -8.09
N ASN A 28 23.54 8.78 -8.21
CA ASN A 28 24.32 9.29 -7.09
C ASN A 28 23.40 10.12 -6.18
N ILE A 29 23.19 9.66 -4.95
CA ILE A 29 22.38 10.32 -3.94
C ILE A 29 23.26 10.45 -2.70
N ASN A 30 23.54 11.69 -2.27
CA ASN A 30 24.39 12.00 -1.12
C ASN A 30 25.74 11.26 -1.14
N GLY A 31 26.37 11.16 -2.32
CA GLY A 31 27.65 10.48 -2.49
C GLY A 31 27.58 8.96 -2.68
N MET A 32 26.39 8.35 -2.54
CA MET A 32 26.19 6.90 -2.75
C MET A 32 25.55 6.60 -4.10
N ASN A 33 26.05 5.59 -4.80
CA ASN A 33 25.51 5.05 -6.05
C ASN A 33 24.42 4.01 -5.75
N ILE A 34 23.17 4.47 -5.76
CA ILE A 34 21.99 3.71 -5.37
C ILE A 34 21.16 3.34 -6.61
N CYS A 35 20.59 2.14 -6.65
CA CYS A 35 19.71 1.72 -7.74
C CYS A 35 18.29 2.30 -7.61
N ARG A 36 17.54 2.34 -8.72
CA ARG A 36 16.17 2.85 -8.73
C ARG A 36 15.23 2.12 -7.77
N ASP A 37 15.41 0.81 -7.59
CA ASP A 37 14.54 -0.01 -6.74
C ASP A 37 14.74 0.36 -5.26
N CYS A 38 15.98 0.56 -4.84
CA CYS A 38 16.29 1.06 -3.50
C CYS A 38 15.74 2.47 -3.24
N ILE A 39 15.76 3.34 -4.24
CA ILE A 39 15.18 4.70 -4.13
C ILE A 39 13.67 4.63 -4.00
N ARG A 40 13.02 3.70 -4.73
CA ARG A 40 11.59 3.45 -4.59
C ARG A 40 11.24 2.91 -3.21
N GLY A 41 12.01 1.96 -2.68
CA GLY A 41 11.82 1.44 -1.32
C GLY A 41 11.89 2.54 -0.26
N LEU A 42 12.94 3.40 -0.33
CA LEU A 42 13.06 4.61 0.50
C LEU A 42 11.81 5.50 0.41
N ALA A 43 11.41 5.84 -0.81
CA ALA A 43 10.29 6.72 -1.06
C ALA A 43 8.97 6.11 -0.54
N PHE A 44 8.76 4.82 -0.76
CA PHE A 44 7.57 4.09 -0.34
C PHE A 44 7.45 4.04 1.19
N TYR A 45 8.54 3.70 1.89
CA TYR A 45 8.59 3.78 3.35
C TYR A 45 8.29 5.18 3.86
N ARG A 46 8.84 6.22 3.23
CA ARG A 46 8.55 7.60 3.61
C ARG A 46 7.05 7.93 3.49
N VAL A 47 6.38 7.45 2.45
CA VAL A 47 4.91 7.58 2.32
C VAL A 47 4.19 6.92 3.49
N PHE A 48 4.59 5.71 3.90
CA PHE A 48 3.99 5.04 5.05
C PHE A 48 4.20 5.79 6.36
N LYS A 49 5.43 6.24 6.61
CA LYS A 49 5.82 6.94 7.83
C LYS A 49 5.07 8.26 8.00
N GLU A 50 5.02 9.06 6.94
CA GLU A 50 4.37 10.38 6.98
C GLU A 50 2.85 10.28 6.75
N GLY A 51 2.40 9.30 5.97
CA GLY A 51 1.02 9.18 5.51
C GLY A 51 0.02 8.90 6.64
N PHE A 52 0.44 8.29 7.75
CA PHE A 52 -0.45 8.15 8.91
C PHE A 52 -0.82 9.49 9.54
N SER A 53 0.13 10.43 9.56
CA SER A 53 -0.10 11.76 10.12
C SER A 53 -0.98 12.60 9.19
N ASP A 54 -0.84 12.43 7.87
CA ASP A 54 -1.63 13.13 6.85
C ASP A 54 -3.08 12.63 6.77
N PRO A 55 -4.10 13.43 7.13
CA PRO A 55 -5.51 13.03 7.05
C PRO A 55 -5.95 12.59 5.64
N LYS A 56 -5.30 13.08 4.57
CA LYS A 56 -5.65 12.76 3.19
C LYS A 56 -5.11 11.40 2.74
N LEU A 57 -4.02 10.92 3.34
CA LEU A 57 -3.37 9.65 2.99
C LEU A 57 -3.53 8.58 4.05
N ARG A 58 -4.00 8.92 5.26
CA ARG A 58 -4.11 7.99 6.39
C ARG A 58 -4.92 6.75 6.05
N GLY A 59 -6.10 6.94 5.45
CA GLY A 59 -6.93 5.82 5.01
C GLY A 59 -6.19 4.94 4.00
N ASP A 60 -5.51 5.58 3.04
CA ASP A 60 -4.79 4.87 1.98
C ASP A 60 -3.65 4.01 2.52
N VAL A 61 -2.81 4.54 3.44
CA VAL A 61 -1.70 3.77 4.00
C VAL A 61 -2.18 2.65 4.93
N ILE A 62 -3.35 2.78 5.56
CA ILE A 62 -3.98 1.70 6.32
C ILE A 62 -4.46 0.59 5.36
N THR A 63 -5.17 0.94 4.30
CA THR A 63 -5.63 -0.02 3.27
C THR A 63 -4.45 -0.74 2.63
N VAL A 64 -3.42 -0.02 2.20
CA VAL A 64 -2.22 -0.64 1.62
C VAL A 64 -1.45 -1.46 2.67
N GLY A 65 -1.45 -1.04 3.94
CA GLY A 65 -0.88 -1.82 5.05
C GLY A 65 -1.59 -3.16 5.27
N LEU A 66 -2.93 -3.18 5.23
CA LEU A 66 -3.75 -4.39 5.29
C LEU A 66 -3.38 -5.36 4.16
N ASP A 67 -3.28 -4.83 2.94
CA ASP A 67 -2.90 -5.63 1.76
C ASP A 67 -1.49 -6.21 1.87
N ILE A 68 -0.53 -5.43 2.37
CA ILE A 68 0.82 -5.90 2.64
C ILE A 68 0.78 -7.03 3.69
N GLY A 69 0.05 -6.85 4.78
CA GLY A 69 -0.15 -7.87 5.81
C GLY A 69 -0.71 -9.17 5.24
N ASN A 70 -1.78 -9.08 4.45
CA ASN A 70 -2.40 -10.22 3.77
C ASN A 70 -1.45 -10.91 2.78
N LEU A 71 -0.63 -10.15 2.06
CA LEU A 71 0.36 -10.69 1.13
C LEU A 71 1.42 -11.52 1.84
N ILE A 72 1.92 -11.02 2.97
CA ILE A 72 3.02 -11.64 3.71
C ILE A 72 2.55 -12.61 4.78
N TYR A 73 1.25 -12.76 5.04
CA TYR A 73 0.72 -13.53 6.17
C TYR A 73 1.28 -14.97 6.23
N TYR A 74 1.46 -15.60 5.06
CA TYR A 74 2.02 -16.95 4.94
C TYR A 74 3.54 -16.97 4.70
N ASN A 75 4.23 -15.84 4.76
CA ASN A 75 5.68 -15.77 4.61
C ASN A 75 6.36 -16.05 5.97
N PRO A 76 7.08 -17.16 6.16
CA PRO A 76 7.72 -17.45 7.44
C PRO A 76 8.73 -16.38 7.89
N HIS A 77 9.27 -15.60 6.94
CA HIS A 77 10.21 -14.54 7.25
C HIS A 77 9.53 -13.28 7.80
N SER A 78 8.27 -12.98 7.44
CA SER A 78 7.55 -11.81 7.99
C SER A 78 7.17 -12.03 9.45
N HIS A 79 6.91 -13.28 9.85
CA HIS A 79 6.45 -13.61 11.20
C HIS A 79 7.38 -13.08 12.28
N ALA A 80 8.69 -13.18 12.09
CA ALA A 80 9.65 -12.66 13.06
C ALA A 80 9.49 -11.14 13.26
N TRP A 81 9.18 -10.40 12.19
CA TRP A 81 9.04 -8.95 12.21
C TRP A 81 7.70 -8.49 12.76
N CYS A 82 6.63 -9.25 12.57
CA CYS A 82 5.30 -8.93 13.11
C CYS A 82 5.07 -9.47 14.53
N PHE A 83 5.83 -10.49 14.95
CA PHE A 83 5.64 -11.16 16.24
C PHE A 83 5.64 -10.24 17.47
N PRO A 84 6.53 -9.22 17.57
CA PRO A 84 6.49 -8.30 18.70
C PRO A 84 5.16 -7.57 18.85
N LEU A 85 4.52 -7.20 17.75
CA LEU A 85 3.22 -6.54 17.76
C LEU A 85 2.10 -7.51 18.10
N ILE A 86 2.07 -8.68 17.47
CA ILE A 86 1.05 -9.71 17.74
C ILE A 86 1.03 -10.07 19.23
N LEU A 87 2.21 -10.25 19.83
CA LEU A 87 2.31 -10.57 21.25
C LEU A 87 1.93 -9.37 22.15
N TRP A 88 2.19 -8.14 21.71
CA TRP A 88 1.70 -6.94 22.40
C TRP A 88 0.17 -6.85 22.38
N ILE A 89 -0.47 -7.08 21.21
CA ILE A 89 -1.94 -7.10 21.08
C ILE A 89 -2.54 -8.14 22.04
N TYR A 90 -1.99 -9.36 22.02
CA TYR A 90 -2.40 -10.41 22.94
C TYR A 90 -2.27 -10.01 24.42
N CYS A 91 -1.15 -9.39 24.81
CA CYS A 91 -0.96 -8.90 26.17
C CYS A 91 -1.98 -7.80 26.54
N LYS A 92 -2.31 -6.92 25.58
CA LYS A 92 -3.31 -5.86 25.78
C LYS A 92 -4.71 -6.40 25.99
N GLU A 93 -5.14 -7.34 25.16
CA GLU A 93 -6.46 -7.96 25.28
C GLU A 93 -6.64 -8.68 26.62
N LEU A 94 -5.57 -9.28 27.14
CA LEU A 94 -5.57 -9.94 28.45
C LEU A 94 -5.29 -9.00 29.63
N ASN A 95 -5.04 -7.71 29.36
CA ASN A 95 -4.65 -6.71 30.36
C ASN A 95 -3.44 -7.15 31.21
N ILE A 96 -2.42 -7.74 30.57
CA ILE A 96 -1.17 -8.15 31.23
C ILE A 96 0.01 -7.28 30.77
N PRO A 97 1.01 -7.03 31.64
CA PRO A 97 2.20 -6.28 31.24
C PRO A 97 3.02 -7.04 30.17
N TYR A 98 3.43 -6.33 29.12
CA TYR A 98 4.23 -6.93 28.05
C TYR A 98 5.73 -6.90 28.39
N HIS A 99 6.21 -7.93 29.10
CA HIS A 99 7.61 -8.02 29.53
C HIS A 99 8.57 -8.40 28.39
N TYR A 100 9.77 -7.81 28.38
CA TYR A 100 10.81 -8.19 27.42
C TYR A 100 11.22 -9.67 27.54
N ASP A 101 11.25 -10.20 28.78
CA ASP A 101 11.54 -11.60 29.04
C ASP A 101 10.50 -12.56 28.41
N LEU A 102 9.25 -12.12 28.25
CA LEU A 102 8.20 -12.93 27.64
C LEU A 102 8.51 -13.16 26.16
N ILE A 103 8.73 -12.09 25.40
CA ILE A 103 9.08 -12.20 23.98
C ILE A 103 10.39 -12.97 23.80
N LYS A 104 11.39 -12.72 24.66
CA LYS A 104 12.68 -13.42 24.62
C LYS A 104 12.54 -14.94 24.77
N LYS A 105 11.66 -15.40 25.68
CA LYS A 105 11.36 -16.83 25.88
C LYS A 105 10.63 -17.46 24.70
N MET A 106 9.76 -16.70 24.03
CA MET A 106 8.98 -17.18 22.89
C MET A 106 9.73 -17.05 21.55
N TRP A 107 10.87 -16.36 21.54
CA TRP A 107 11.60 -16.06 20.32
C TRP A 107 12.26 -17.31 19.71
N LYS A 108 11.74 -17.74 18.56
CA LYS A 108 12.20 -18.93 17.83
C LYS A 108 12.72 -18.63 16.41
N TYR A 109 12.93 -17.35 16.11
CA TYR A 109 13.25 -16.89 14.77
C TYR A 109 14.76 -16.75 14.55
N LYS A 110 15.20 -16.90 13.30
CA LYS A 110 16.63 -16.76 12.93
C LYS A 110 17.15 -15.33 13.04
N VAL A 111 16.28 -14.34 12.80
CA VAL A 111 16.65 -12.93 12.99
C VAL A 111 16.74 -12.62 14.49
N SER A 112 17.76 -11.86 14.88
CA SER A 112 17.97 -11.49 16.28
C SER A 112 16.83 -10.63 16.82
N LEU A 113 16.31 -10.97 17.99
CA LEU A 113 15.27 -10.18 18.67
C LEU A 113 15.68 -8.71 18.84
N ASP A 114 16.93 -8.46 19.25
CA ASP A 114 17.43 -7.09 19.46
C ASP A 114 17.34 -6.23 18.19
N ARG A 115 17.61 -6.81 17.01
CA ARG A 115 17.46 -6.13 15.72
C ARG A 115 16.00 -5.77 15.45
N VAL A 116 15.09 -6.71 15.67
CA VAL A 116 13.66 -6.46 15.46
C VAL A 116 13.17 -5.38 16.42
N MET A 117 13.48 -5.50 17.71
CA MET A 117 13.08 -4.51 18.71
C MET A 117 13.67 -3.13 18.46
N LYS A 118 14.94 -3.05 18.02
CA LYS A 118 15.57 -1.79 17.62
C LYS A 118 14.73 -1.07 16.56
N LEU A 119 14.27 -1.79 15.55
CA LEU A 119 13.43 -1.21 14.49
C LEU A 119 12.12 -0.67 15.06
N TYR A 120 11.43 -1.41 15.93
CA TYR A 120 10.20 -0.94 16.59
C TYR A 120 10.40 0.33 17.43
N ILE A 121 11.57 0.46 18.06
CA ILE A 121 11.91 1.63 18.89
C ILE A 121 12.27 2.83 18.01
N GLU A 122 13.05 2.62 16.95
CA GLU A 122 13.41 3.67 15.98
C GLU A 122 12.17 4.22 15.26
N GLU A 123 11.18 3.37 15.00
CA GLU A 123 9.89 3.80 14.45
C GLU A 123 8.91 4.32 15.51
N GLY A 124 9.32 4.40 16.78
CA GLY A 124 8.51 4.95 17.87
C GLY A 124 7.24 4.16 18.17
N ILE A 125 7.16 2.89 17.73
CA ILE A 125 6.04 1.97 17.99
C ILE A 125 6.11 1.50 19.44
N PHE A 126 7.31 1.10 19.88
CA PHE A 126 7.57 0.66 21.25
C PHE A 126 8.64 1.51 21.93
N ARG A 127 8.64 1.45 23.26
CA ARG A 127 9.75 1.90 24.10
C ARG A 127 9.88 1.00 25.31
N PHE A 128 11.05 0.99 25.92
CA PHE A 128 11.28 0.25 27.16
C PHE A 128 11.08 1.14 28.39
N GLU A 129 10.45 0.57 29.42
CA GLU A 129 10.41 1.12 30.77
C GLU A 129 10.90 0.08 31.78
N LYS A 130 11.38 0.54 32.94
CA LYS A 130 11.78 -0.33 34.04
C LYS A 130 10.76 -0.24 35.17
N ILE A 131 10.14 -1.36 35.50
CA ILE A 131 9.25 -1.49 36.67
C ILE A 131 9.77 -2.65 37.51
N GLU A 132 10.09 -2.39 38.79
CA GLU A 132 10.54 -3.41 39.75
C GLU A 132 11.70 -4.28 39.22
N ASN A 133 12.72 -3.65 38.64
CA ASN A 133 13.88 -4.30 37.99
C ASN A 133 13.57 -5.17 36.76
N LYS A 134 12.34 -5.16 36.24
CA LYS A 134 11.97 -5.83 34.99
C LYS A 134 11.81 -4.81 33.87
N GLU A 135 12.30 -5.18 32.68
CA GLU A 135 12.07 -4.40 31.47
C GLU A 135 10.71 -4.74 30.87
N ILE A 136 9.87 -3.71 30.76
CA ILE A 136 8.57 -3.79 30.12
C ILE A 136 8.61 -3.04 28.79
N ILE A 137 7.92 -3.59 27.80
CA ILE A 137 7.67 -2.97 26.52
C ILE A 137 6.33 -2.23 26.65
N VAL A 138 6.36 -0.92 26.41
CA VAL A 138 5.16 -0.08 26.42
C VAL A 138 5.02 0.63 25.09
N GLU A 139 3.87 1.26 24.87
CA GLU A 139 3.61 2.01 23.66
C GLU A 139 4.57 3.21 23.55
N GLY A 140 5.21 3.31 22.39
CA GLY A 140 5.90 4.51 21.96
C GLY A 140 4.92 5.57 21.47
N ASN A 141 5.43 6.74 21.08
CA ASN A 141 4.59 7.88 20.71
C ASN A 141 3.68 7.58 19.51
N VAL A 142 4.20 6.88 18.51
CA VAL A 142 3.45 6.56 17.30
C VAL A 142 2.27 5.63 17.60
N LEU A 143 2.51 4.56 18.37
CA LEU A 143 1.45 3.62 18.74
C LEU A 143 0.42 4.26 19.68
N LYS A 144 0.85 5.15 20.59
CA LYS A 144 -0.06 5.95 21.42
C LYS A 144 -0.97 6.84 20.56
N ASP A 145 -0.42 7.50 19.54
CA ASP A 145 -1.20 8.34 18.63
C ASP A 145 -2.21 7.52 17.82
N MET A 146 -1.87 6.29 17.45
CA MET A 146 -2.83 5.36 16.83
C MET A 146 -3.96 5.00 17.77
N LEU A 147 -3.64 4.56 18.99
CA LEU A 147 -4.62 4.18 20.00
C LEU A 147 -5.54 5.35 20.37
N LYS A 148 -5.00 6.57 20.44
CA LYS A 148 -5.81 7.77 20.65
C LYS A 148 -6.84 8.01 19.53
N LYS A 149 -6.51 7.67 18.28
CA LYS A 149 -7.38 7.89 17.12
C LYS A 149 -8.36 6.75 16.87
N TYR A 150 -7.94 5.50 17.13
CA TYR A 150 -8.66 4.30 16.71
C TYR A 150 -9.03 3.38 17.87
N GLY A 151 -8.50 3.58 19.07
CA GLY A 151 -8.63 2.65 20.20
C GLY A 151 -10.06 2.41 20.68
N ASP A 152 -10.98 3.34 20.41
CA ASP A 152 -12.40 3.18 20.74
C ASP A 152 -13.18 2.36 19.70
N ARG A 153 -12.56 1.99 18.57
CA ARG A 153 -13.22 1.19 17.53
C ARG A 153 -13.15 -0.30 17.84
N PRO A 154 -14.17 -1.09 17.44
CA PRO A 154 -14.14 -2.54 17.58
C PRO A 154 -12.97 -3.22 16.83
N ASP A 155 -12.53 -2.63 15.72
CA ASP A 155 -11.45 -3.11 14.83
C ASP A 155 -10.11 -2.40 15.09
N ALA A 156 -9.92 -1.79 16.27
CA ALA A 156 -8.73 -0.98 16.58
C ALA A 156 -7.42 -1.77 16.40
N PHE A 157 -7.38 -3.01 16.88
CA PHE A 157 -6.17 -3.83 16.79
C PHE A 157 -5.90 -4.33 15.38
N ASP A 158 -6.93 -4.57 14.56
CA ASP A 158 -6.75 -4.91 13.14
C ASP A 158 -6.14 -3.74 12.37
N ILE A 159 -6.63 -2.51 12.62
CA ILE A 159 -6.09 -1.28 12.02
C ILE A 159 -4.62 -1.06 12.45
N ILE A 160 -4.33 -1.26 13.74
CA ILE A 160 -2.98 -1.12 14.29
C ILE A 160 -2.05 -2.18 13.69
N ASP A 161 -2.46 -3.45 13.68
CA ASP A 161 -1.69 -4.57 13.14
C ASP A 161 -1.33 -4.33 11.68
N ALA A 162 -2.33 -3.96 10.88
CA ALA A 162 -2.16 -3.71 9.47
C ALA A 162 -1.22 -2.55 9.17
N TRP A 163 -1.40 -1.41 9.84
CA TRP A 163 -0.56 -0.24 9.61
C TRP A 163 0.87 -0.47 10.08
N VAL A 164 1.06 -1.00 11.30
CA VAL A 164 2.41 -1.29 11.82
C VAL A 164 3.08 -2.32 10.93
N THR A 165 2.39 -3.40 10.55
CA THR A 165 2.93 -4.38 9.60
C THR A 165 3.33 -3.70 8.29
N GLY A 166 2.46 -2.89 7.69
CA GLY A 166 2.78 -2.11 6.48
C GLY A 166 4.01 -1.23 6.66
N LEU A 167 4.14 -0.51 7.77
CA LEU A 167 5.29 0.35 8.09
C LEU A 167 6.57 -0.46 8.24
N ILE A 168 6.55 -1.54 9.02
CA ILE A 168 7.72 -2.40 9.28
C ILE A 168 8.20 -3.04 7.98
N ILE A 169 7.29 -3.58 7.16
CA ILE A 169 7.65 -4.18 5.87
C ILE A 169 8.17 -3.14 4.89
N SER A 170 7.55 -1.96 4.85
CA SER A 170 8.05 -0.85 4.03
C SER A 170 9.44 -0.42 4.47
N LYS A 171 9.70 -0.36 5.79
CA LYS A 171 11.02 -0.10 6.36
C LYS A 171 12.03 -1.18 5.96
N LEU A 172 11.63 -2.45 5.93
CA LEU A 172 12.52 -3.52 5.49
C LEU A 172 12.91 -3.40 4.01
N HIS A 173 12.09 -2.79 3.15
CA HIS A 173 12.53 -2.45 1.78
C HIS A 173 13.67 -1.42 1.74
N GLU A 174 13.94 -0.71 2.85
CA GLU A 174 15.12 0.15 3.01
C GLU A 174 16.41 -0.65 3.33
N GLU A 175 16.30 -1.83 3.91
CA GLU A 175 17.44 -2.60 4.44
C GLU A 175 18.04 -3.53 3.38
N ALA A 176 19.37 -3.56 3.29
CA ALA A 176 20.08 -4.30 2.25
C ALA A 176 19.97 -5.83 2.38
N ASP A 177 19.82 -6.29 3.62
CA ASP A 177 19.80 -7.70 4.03
C ASP A 177 18.42 -8.15 4.53
N ALA A 178 17.40 -7.31 4.39
CA ALA A 178 16.04 -7.66 4.74
C ALA A 178 15.50 -8.81 3.88
N PRO A 179 14.51 -9.57 4.41
CA PRO A 179 13.81 -10.56 3.62
C PRO A 179 13.20 -9.95 2.36
N ASP A 180 13.29 -10.70 1.27
CA ASP A 180 12.77 -10.29 -0.02
C ASP A 180 11.24 -10.50 -0.08
N PHE A 181 10.47 -9.43 0.15
CA PHE A 181 9.01 -9.43 0.03
C PHE A 181 8.58 -9.25 -1.44
N ARG A 182 8.95 -10.23 -2.27
CA ARG A 182 8.85 -10.20 -3.74
C ARG A 182 7.48 -9.80 -4.28
N SER A 183 6.39 -10.25 -3.65
CA SER A 183 5.04 -9.89 -4.10
C SER A 183 4.73 -8.40 -3.91
N VAL A 184 5.18 -7.83 -2.79
CA VAL A 184 5.04 -6.39 -2.50
C VAL A 184 5.93 -5.59 -3.47
N GLU A 185 7.18 -6.02 -3.66
CA GLU A 185 8.09 -5.39 -4.64
C GLU A 185 7.54 -5.45 -6.07
N ALA A 186 6.95 -6.58 -6.47
CA ALA A 186 6.33 -6.73 -7.79
C ALA A 186 5.16 -5.77 -7.99
N ILE A 187 4.25 -5.65 -7.01
CA ILE A 187 3.12 -4.70 -7.08
C ILE A 187 3.65 -3.28 -7.19
N ILE A 188 4.52 -2.87 -6.27
CA ILE A 188 5.08 -1.53 -6.22
C ILE A 188 5.72 -1.18 -7.57
N ASN A 189 6.52 -2.09 -8.13
CA ASN A 189 7.20 -1.88 -9.41
C ASN A 189 6.24 -1.83 -10.61
N VAL A 190 5.22 -2.68 -10.65
CA VAL A 190 4.22 -2.69 -11.72
C VAL A 190 3.38 -1.42 -11.67
N LEU A 191 2.77 -1.11 -10.54
CA LEU A 191 1.94 0.09 -10.40
C LEU A 191 2.75 1.35 -10.70
N SER A 192 3.95 1.47 -10.11
CA SER A 192 4.81 2.63 -10.35
C SER A 192 5.12 2.84 -11.84
N LYS A 193 5.18 1.76 -12.63
CA LYS A 193 5.52 1.82 -14.06
C LYS A 193 4.30 2.04 -14.95
N GLU A 194 3.17 1.41 -14.62
CA GLU A 194 2.02 1.32 -15.52
C GLU A 194 0.88 2.28 -15.14
N THR A 195 0.82 2.81 -13.91
CA THR A 195 -0.32 3.61 -13.44
C THR A 195 0.00 5.06 -13.09
N VAL A 196 1.28 5.40 -12.95
CA VAL A 196 1.75 6.73 -12.57
C VAL A 196 2.95 7.13 -13.43
N ASP A 197 2.99 8.40 -13.85
CA ASP A 197 4.13 8.97 -14.58
C ASP A 197 5.33 9.30 -13.65
N SER A 198 6.38 9.91 -14.23
CA SER A 198 7.59 10.29 -13.48
C SER A 198 7.40 11.48 -12.53
N ASP A 199 6.31 12.23 -12.66
CA ASP A 199 6.00 13.40 -11.85
C ASP A 199 4.96 13.08 -10.75
N GLY A 200 4.46 11.85 -10.72
CA GLY A 200 3.47 11.40 -9.75
C GLY A 200 2.03 11.57 -10.20
N ASN A 201 1.77 11.95 -11.46
CA ASN A 201 0.40 12.05 -11.97
C ASN A 201 -0.13 10.66 -12.29
N ILE A 202 -1.39 10.41 -11.93
CA ILE A 202 -2.08 9.17 -12.25
C ILE A 202 -2.41 9.17 -13.74
N ILE A 203 -1.92 8.15 -14.45
CA ILE A 203 -2.14 7.97 -15.90
C ILE A 203 -3.01 6.74 -16.20
N ALA A 204 -3.28 5.90 -15.21
CA ALA A 204 -4.20 4.77 -15.37
C ALA A 204 -5.64 5.26 -15.55
N ASP A 205 -6.39 4.54 -16.39
CA ASP A 205 -7.79 4.85 -16.63
C ASP A 205 -8.63 4.59 -15.38
N PRO A 206 -9.45 5.56 -14.93
CA PRO A 206 -10.34 5.36 -13.80
C PRO A 206 -11.49 4.41 -14.15
N TYR A 207 -11.89 3.61 -13.17
CA TYR A 207 -13.09 2.78 -13.20
C TYR A 207 -14.13 3.36 -12.23
N TYR A 208 -15.33 3.60 -12.75
CA TYR A 208 -16.40 4.28 -12.04
C TYR A 208 -17.52 3.31 -11.65
N LYS A 209 -18.09 3.50 -10.47
CA LYS A 209 -19.37 2.91 -10.05
C LYS A 209 -20.39 4.02 -9.88
N VAL A 210 -21.61 3.79 -10.34
CA VAL A 210 -22.73 4.71 -10.09
C VAL A 210 -23.05 4.65 -8.60
N SER A 211 -22.91 5.79 -7.91
CA SER A 211 -23.16 5.93 -6.47
C SER A 211 -24.54 6.51 -6.15
N GLY A 212 -25.23 7.06 -7.14
CA GLY A 212 -26.55 7.66 -6.96
C GLY A 212 -27.07 8.33 -8.21
N TYR A 213 -28.24 8.95 -8.08
CA TYR A 213 -28.97 9.60 -9.15
C TYR A 213 -29.51 10.94 -8.67
N VAL A 214 -29.39 11.96 -9.51
CA VAL A 214 -29.81 13.33 -9.23
C VAL A 214 -30.88 13.75 -10.23
N CYS A 215 -31.98 14.29 -9.73
CA CYS A 215 -33.03 14.87 -10.55
C CYS A 215 -32.57 16.21 -11.11
N ARG A 216 -32.55 16.37 -12.45
CA ARG A 216 -32.14 17.62 -13.10
C ARG A 216 -33.14 18.77 -12.93
N ILE A 217 -34.39 18.48 -12.53
CA ILE A 217 -35.44 19.48 -12.37
C ILE A 217 -35.35 20.15 -11.00
N CYS A 218 -35.17 19.36 -9.93
CA CYS A 218 -35.20 19.86 -8.54
C CYS A 218 -33.90 19.66 -7.76
N GLY A 219 -32.91 18.96 -8.31
CA GLY A 219 -31.65 18.63 -7.63
C GLY A 219 -31.75 17.55 -6.56
N GLY A 220 -32.92 16.89 -6.41
CA GLY A 220 -33.11 15.79 -5.45
C GLY A 220 -32.17 14.62 -5.72
N ARG A 221 -31.56 14.06 -4.66
CA ARG A 221 -30.63 12.93 -4.72
C ARG A 221 -31.29 11.63 -4.27
N PHE A 222 -31.01 10.56 -5.00
CA PHE A 222 -31.60 9.25 -4.81
C PHE A 222 -30.52 8.17 -4.88
N PRO A 223 -30.55 7.16 -3.99
CA PRO A 223 -29.57 6.08 -3.96
C PRO A 223 -29.79 5.06 -5.09
N SER A 224 -31.00 4.98 -5.66
CA SER A 224 -31.36 3.96 -6.65
C SER A 224 -32.09 4.53 -7.86
N ARG A 225 -31.99 3.80 -8.98
CA ARG A 225 -32.66 4.17 -10.24
C ARG A 225 -34.19 4.14 -10.11
N ASP A 226 -34.71 3.21 -9.31
CA ASP A 226 -36.15 3.06 -9.09
C ASP A 226 -36.73 4.21 -8.26
N GLU A 227 -35.98 4.72 -7.29
CA GLU A 227 -36.42 5.85 -6.47
C GLU A 227 -36.48 7.15 -7.28
N ILE A 228 -35.46 7.44 -8.09
CA ILE A 228 -35.51 8.62 -8.95
C ILE A 228 -36.59 8.49 -10.03
N ARG A 229 -36.80 7.28 -10.58
CA ARG A 229 -37.88 7.01 -11.53
C ARG A 229 -39.24 7.31 -10.90
N ARG A 230 -39.49 6.80 -9.68
CA ARG A 230 -40.71 7.06 -8.92
C ARG A 230 -40.89 8.55 -8.64
N HIS A 231 -39.84 9.23 -8.20
CA HIS A 231 -39.85 10.67 -7.95
C HIS A 231 -40.23 11.47 -9.21
N LEU A 232 -39.63 11.18 -10.36
CA LEU A 232 -39.92 11.88 -11.61
C LEU A 232 -41.36 11.66 -12.08
N MET A 233 -41.92 10.46 -11.89
CA MET A 233 -43.31 10.16 -12.24
C MET A 233 -44.31 10.82 -11.29
N THR A 234 -44.03 10.87 -9.98
CA THR A 234 -45.01 11.34 -8.99
C THR A 234 -44.93 12.84 -8.72
N ILE A 235 -43.72 13.40 -8.68
CA ILE A 235 -43.51 14.82 -8.33
C ILE A 235 -43.46 15.70 -9.58
N HIS A 236 -42.84 15.21 -10.65
CA HIS A 236 -42.66 15.96 -11.89
C HIS A 236 -43.56 15.47 -13.04
N THR A 237 -44.38 14.44 -12.80
CA THR A 237 -45.33 13.88 -13.78
C THR A 237 -44.70 13.52 -15.12
N ILE A 238 -43.41 13.14 -15.11
CA ILE A 238 -42.65 12.81 -16.32
C ILE A 238 -43.08 11.42 -16.82
N PRO A 239 -43.45 11.28 -18.11
CA PRO A 239 -43.72 9.99 -18.73
C PRO A 239 -42.55 9.01 -18.62
N SER A 240 -42.87 7.73 -18.50
CA SER A 240 -41.91 6.69 -18.10
C SER A 240 -40.76 6.46 -19.10
N ASP A 241 -41.02 6.80 -20.37
CA ASP A 241 -40.13 6.76 -21.53
C ASP A 241 -39.19 7.97 -21.61
N GLU A 242 -39.55 9.10 -20.98
CA GLU A 242 -38.75 10.33 -20.98
C GLU A 242 -37.82 10.48 -19.76
N ILE A 243 -38.01 9.66 -18.73
CA ILE A 243 -37.33 9.76 -17.42
C ILE A 243 -35.81 9.90 -17.54
N MET A 244 -35.16 9.13 -18.42
CA MET A 244 -33.71 9.14 -18.53
C MET A 244 -33.12 10.49 -18.97
N ALA A 245 -33.90 11.35 -19.64
CA ALA A 245 -33.45 12.69 -20.02
C ALA A 245 -33.27 13.62 -18.81
N TYR A 246 -33.97 13.34 -17.71
CA TYR A 246 -34.02 14.16 -16.49
C TYR A 246 -33.20 13.59 -15.34
N VAL A 247 -32.53 12.46 -15.56
CA VAL A 247 -31.66 11.81 -14.59
C VAL A 247 -30.22 12.19 -14.88
N GLN A 248 -29.49 12.61 -13.84
CA GLN A 248 -28.04 12.69 -13.85
C GLN A 248 -27.49 11.59 -12.94
N GLU A 249 -26.63 10.72 -13.46
CA GLU A 249 -25.93 9.73 -12.63
C GLU A 249 -24.78 10.42 -11.89
N GLU A 250 -24.69 10.18 -10.58
CA GLU A 250 -23.50 10.45 -9.80
C GLU A 250 -22.64 9.20 -9.79
N SER A 251 -21.35 9.36 -10.13
CA SER A 251 -20.39 8.27 -10.16
C SER A 251 -19.17 8.60 -9.32
N VAL A 252 -18.59 7.57 -8.72
CA VAL A 252 -17.37 7.64 -7.93
C VAL A 252 -16.32 6.72 -8.53
N VAL A 253 -15.05 7.14 -8.45
CA VAL A 253 -13.92 6.30 -8.84
C VAL A 253 -13.74 5.24 -7.78
N ILE A 254 -14.01 3.98 -8.13
CA ILE A 254 -13.81 2.82 -7.25
C ILE A 254 -12.52 2.05 -7.57
N GLY A 255 -11.80 2.46 -8.61
CA GLY A 255 -10.48 1.90 -8.91
C GLY A 255 -9.86 2.43 -10.18
N TYR A 256 -8.71 1.88 -10.52
CA TYR A 256 -7.95 2.23 -11.72
C TYR A 256 -7.56 0.95 -12.47
N LEU A 257 -7.63 1.00 -13.79
CA LEU A 257 -7.42 -0.16 -14.62
C LEU A 257 -5.92 -0.47 -14.79
N LEU A 258 -5.54 -1.68 -14.41
CA LEU A 258 -4.22 -2.25 -14.69
C LEU A 258 -4.39 -3.49 -15.59
N GLU A 259 -3.78 -3.50 -16.77
CA GLU A 259 -3.81 -4.69 -17.63
C GLU A 259 -3.19 -5.88 -16.88
N LEU A 260 -3.96 -6.97 -16.76
CA LEU A 260 -3.60 -8.15 -15.94
C LEU A 260 -2.25 -8.74 -16.37
N GLN A 261 -1.92 -8.67 -17.66
CA GLN A 261 -0.67 -9.20 -18.19
C GLN A 261 0.57 -8.46 -17.65
N HIS A 262 0.46 -7.15 -17.37
CA HIS A 262 1.55 -6.39 -16.75
C HIS A 262 1.86 -6.90 -15.34
N LEU A 263 0.81 -7.19 -14.56
CA LEU A 263 0.96 -7.76 -13.23
C LEU A 263 1.59 -9.16 -13.27
N ILE A 264 1.09 -10.05 -14.14
CA ILE A 264 1.64 -11.40 -14.34
C ILE A 264 3.14 -11.33 -14.70
N ASN A 265 3.51 -10.43 -15.62
CA ASN A 265 4.91 -10.26 -16.03
C ASN A 265 5.78 -9.66 -14.91
N GLY A 266 5.22 -8.78 -14.08
CA GLY A 266 5.87 -8.27 -12.86
C GLY A 266 6.14 -9.37 -11.84
N MET A 267 5.11 -10.16 -11.52
CA MET A 267 5.22 -11.28 -10.57
C MET A 267 6.29 -12.29 -11.01
N ARG A 268 6.26 -12.72 -12.27
CA ARG A 268 7.26 -13.68 -12.80
C ARG A 268 8.68 -13.14 -12.72
N ARG A 269 8.89 -11.85 -12.98
CA ARG A 269 10.20 -11.20 -12.92
C ARG A 269 10.78 -11.18 -11.50
N GLU A 270 9.93 -10.99 -10.50
CA GLU A 270 10.34 -11.08 -9.09
C GLU A 270 10.33 -12.53 -8.57
N GLY A 271 10.08 -13.53 -9.41
CA GLY A 271 10.06 -14.93 -9.01
C GLY A 271 8.87 -15.31 -8.13
N VAL A 272 7.74 -14.61 -8.28
CA VAL A 272 6.45 -14.92 -7.66
C VAL A 272 5.58 -15.70 -8.65
N LEU A 273 4.97 -16.79 -8.19
CA LEU A 273 3.99 -17.55 -8.97
C LEU A 273 2.70 -16.71 -9.12
N PRO A 274 2.32 -16.29 -10.34
CA PRO A 274 1.14 -15.43 -10.54
C PRO A 274 -0.15 -16.06 -10.04
N GLU A 275 -0.30 -17.38 -10.16
CA GLU A 275 -1.52 -18.11 -9.79
C GLU A 275 -1.77 -18.01 -8.28
N ARG A 276 -0.71 -18.18 -7.47
CA ARG A 276 -0.77 -18.00 -6.01
C ARG A 276 -1.06 -16.56 -5.62
N PHE A 277 -0.58 -15.60 -6.41
CA PHE A 277 -0.87 -14.19 -6.16
C PHE A 277 -2.35 -13.89 -6.46
N ILE A 278 -2.87 -14.35 -7.59
CA ILE A 278 -4.27 -14.13 -7.99
C ILE A 278 -5.22 -14.78 -6.97
N GLU A 279 -4.92 -15.99 -6.50
CA GLU A 279 -5.71 -16.64 -5.44
C GLU A 279 -5.78 -15.77 -4.17
N LYS A 280 -4.66 -15.16 -3.76
CA LYS A 280 -4.63 -14.24 -2.61
C LYS A 280 -5.40 -12.94 -2.90
N MET A 281 -5.25 -12.38 -4.09
CA MET A 281 -5.99 -11.20 -4.56
C MET A 281 -7.51 -11.44 -4.47
N GLU A 282 -7.97 -12.62 -4.90
CA GLU A 282 -9.38 -12.97 -4.84
C GLU A 282 -9.84 -13.31 -3.42
N LYS A 283 -9.03 -14.02 -2.63
CA LYS A 283 -9.42 -14.44 -1.28
C LYS A 283 -9.43 -13.29 -0.28
N PHE A 284 -8.46 -12.39 -0.37
CA PHE A 284 -8.23 -11.35 0.63
C PHE A 284 -8.47 -9.93 0.09
N ALA A 285 -9.02 -9.82 -1.13
CA ALA A 285 -9.22 -8.53 -1.82
C ALA A 285 -7.95 -7.68 -1.94
N ILE A 286 -6.77 -8.31 -1.95
CA ILE A 286 -5.50 -7.57 -2.09
C ILE A 286 -5.51 -6.79 -3.40
N LEU A 287 -5.05 -5.54 -3.40
CA LEU A 287 -4.89 -4.66 -4.57
C LEU A 287 -6.21 -4.18 -5.17
N VAL A 288 -7.36 -4.70 -4.76
CA VAL A 288 -8.69 -4.40 -5.33
C VAL A 288 -9.61 -3.82 -4.27
N HIS A 289 -10.66 -3.12 -4.68
CA HIS A 289 -11.64 -2.59 -3.72
C HIS A 289 -12.33 -3.74 -2.97
N ASP A 290 -12.63 -3.50 -1.70
CA ASP A 290 -13.35 -4.43 -0.80
C ASP A 290 -14.86 -4.57 -1.11
N ASP A 291 -15.38 -3.77 -2.04
CA ASP A 291 -16.79 -3.78 -2.42
C ASP A 291 -17.10 -5.10 -3.15
N ALA A 292 -17.90 -5.95 -2.51
CA ALA A 292 -18.26 -7.27 -3.01
C ALA A 292 -19.01 -7.23 -4.36
N GLU A 293 -19.64 -6.10 -4.69
CA GLU A 293 -20.34 -5.90 -5.97
C GLU A 293 -19.42 -5.30 -7.04
N ALA A 294 -18.27 -4.74 -6.66
CA ALA A 294 -17.32 -4.19 -7.60
C ALA A 294 -16.59 -5.32 -8.35
N PRO A 295 -16.57 -5.31 -9.69
CA PRO A 295 -15.84 -6.33 -10.42
C PRO A 295 -14.34 -6.14 -10.21
N ARG A 296 -13.68 -7.17 -9.71
CA ARG A 296 -12.22 -7.18 -9.50
C ARG A 296 -11.46 -7.22 -10.83
N ILE A 297 -12.01 -7.92 -11.80
CA ILE A 297 -11.48 -8.04 -13.16
C ILE A 297 -12.58 -7.66 -14.15
N VAL A 298 -12.24 -6.78 -15.08
CA VAL A 298 -13.11 -6.38 -16.18
C VAL A 298 -12.45 -6.69 -17.53
N GLU A 299 -13.27 -6.96 -18.54
CA GLU A 299 -12.79 -7.16 -19.91
C GLU A 299 -13.14 -5.93 -20.76
N ARG A 300 -12.16 -5.40 -21.48
CA ARG A 300 -12.33 -4.31 -22.45
C ARG A 300 -11.48 -4.61 -23.68
N GLU A 301 -12.11 -4.57 -24.85
CA GLU A 301 -11.43 -4.75 -26.14
C GLU A 301 -10.60 -6.05 -26.23
N GLY A 302 -11.12 -7.15 -25.66
CA GLY A 302 -10.44 -8.45 -25.61
C GLY A 302 -9.26 -8.54 -24.64
N LYS A 303 -9.06 -7.52 -23.79
CA LYS A 303 -8.05 -7.49 -22.74
C LYS A 303 -8.69 -7.52 -21.36
N ARG A 304 -8.01 -8.17 -20.41
CA ARG A 304 -8.43 -8.25 -19.00
C ARG A 304 -7.68 -7.22 -18.16
N TYR A 305 -8.43 -6.48 -17.35
CA TYR A 305 -7.91 -5.45 -16.46
C TYR A 305 -8.32 -5.76 -15.03
N ILE A 306 -7.40 -5.54 -14.10
CA ILE A 306 -7.70 -5.49 -12.66
C ILE A 306 -8.18 -4.08 -12.34
N VAL A 307 -9.24 -3.99 -11.54
CA VAL A 307 -9.72 -2.72 -10.97
C VAL A 307 -8.95 -2.49 -9.66
N VAL A 308 -7.82 -1.79 -9.76
CA VAL A 308 -6.91 -1.55 -8.63
C VAL A 308 -7.50 -0.53 -7.67
N ASP A 309 -7.43 -0.80 -6.37
CA ASP A 309 -7.93 0.09 -5.32
C ASP A 309 -7.28 1.49 -5.42
N PRO A 310 -8.07 2.59 -5.34
CA PRO A 310 -7.55 3.94 -5.39
C PRO A 310 -6.45 4.25 -4.35
N ALA A 311 -6.47 3.62 -3.19
CA ALA A 311 -5.47 3.78 -2.13
C ALA A 311 -4.07 3.40 -2.62
N TRP A 312 -3.92 2.26 -3.30
CA TRP A 312 -2.65 1.85 -3.88
C TRP A 312 -2.12 2.87 -4.87
N ILE A 313 -3.00 3.39 -5.74
CA ILE A 313 -2.60 4.35 -6.77
C ILE A 313 -2.15 5.67 -6.15
N ARG A 314 -2.85 6.16 -5.12
CA ARG A 314 -2.47 7.39 -4.40
C ARG A 314 -1.14 7.22 -3.63
N VAL A 315 -0.94 6.08 -2.97
CA VAL A 315 0.33 5.77 -2.29
C VAL A 315 1.49 5.69 -3.29
N ILE A 316 1.30 5.05 -4.44
CA ILE A 316 2.33 4.94 -5.50
C ILE A 316 2.58 6.29 -6.17
N SER A 317 1.53 7.09 -6.39
CA SER A 317 1.65 8.48 -6.87
C SER A 317 2.54 9.29 -5.94
N ARG A 318 2.28 9.25 -4.63
CA ARG A 318 3.10 9.93 -3.63
C ARG A 318 4.53 9.39 -3.58
N THR A 319 4.69 8.08 -3.74
CA THR A 319 6.00 7.42 -3.81
C THR A 319 6.83 7.98 -4.98
N ARG A 320 6.23 8.18 -6.16
CA ARG A 320 6.93 8.78 -7.32
C ARG A 320 7.39 10.21 -7.06
N ILE A 321 6.57 11.01 -6.37
CA ILE A 321 6.94 12.37 -5.97
C ILE A 321 8.20 12.33 -5.09
N TYR A 322 8.23 11.44 -4.09
CA TYR A 322 9.40 11.29 -3.21
C TYR A 322 10.62 10.69 -3.90
N GLU A 323 10.46 9.75 -4.83
CA GLU A 323 11.58 9.28 -5.68
C GLU A 323 12.24 10.48 -6.40
N ARG A 324 11.43 11.36 -6.98
CA ARG A 324 11.91 12.54 -7.70
C ARG A 324 12.62 13.53 -6.78
N GLU A 325 12.10 13.76 -5.58
CA GLU A 325 12.75 14.61 -4.55
C GLU A 325 14.13 14.06 -4.17
N LEU A 326 14.23 12.76 -3.89
CA LEU A 326 15.48 12.08 -3.54
C LEU A 326 16.51 12.19 -4.67
N VAL A 327 16.09 12.01 -5.93
CA VAL A 327 17.00 12.08 -7.09
C VAL A 327 17.44 13.51 -7.40
N ARG A 328 16.58 14.52 -7.18
CA ARG A 328 16.92 15.92 -7.47
C ARG A 328 17.76 16.59 -6.38
N GLY A 329 18.07 15.88 -5.28
CA GLY A 329 18.93 16.41 -4.22
C GLY A 329 18.36 17.64 -3.51
N ARG A 330 17.02 17.84 -3.57
CA ARG A 330 16.38 18.83 -2.68
C ARG A 330 16.35 18.21 -1.29
N SER A 331 17.42 18.47 -0.56
CA SER A 331 17.57 18.33 0.87
C SER A 331 16.24 18.60 1.58
N LEU A 332 15.70 17.57 2.24
CA LEU A 332 15.03 17.79 3.51
C LEU A 332 16.09 18.34 4.45
N ALA A 333 16.09 19.65 4.59
CA ALA A 333 16.57 20.30 5.80
C ALA A 333 15.51 20.09 6.89
#